data_AF-A0A1V2L144-F1
#
_entry.id   AF-A0A1V2L144-F1
#
_cell.length_a   1.000
_cell.length_b   1.000
_cell.length_c   1.000
_cell.angle_alpha   90.00
_cell.angle_beta   90.00
_cell.angle_gamma   90.00
#
_symmetry.space_group_name_H-M   'P 1'
#
loop_
_entity.id
_entity.type
_entity.pdbx_description
1 polymer ?
#
loop_
_entity_poly.entity_id
_entity_poly.type
_entity_poly.pdbx_seq_one_letter_code
_entity_poly.pdbx_strand_id
1 'polypeptide(L)'
;MVSKEVVSQVQNAIKANSVFVASKTYCPYCQATLATFDQLGVKPYVLQLNTLQEGSEIQDYLRELTGQSTVPNIFINGEHIGGNSDLQELKSLDKLEKLLKL
;
A
#
# COMPACT_ATOMS: atom_id res chain seq x y z
N MET A 1 -5.12 -7.95 -19.81
CA MET A 1 -4.85 -6.51 -19.90
C MET A 1 -5.76 -5.85 -18.89
N VAL A 2 -5.20 -5.07 -17.98
CA VAL A 2 -5.96 -4.33 -16.95
C VAL A 2 -6.82 -3.27 -17.63
N SER A 3 -8.08 -3.12 -17.19
CA SER A 3 -9.02 -2.09 -17.64
C SER A 3 -8.55 -0.69 -17.29
N LYS A 4 -8.94 0.29 -18.12
CA LYS A 4 -8.54 1.71 -17.94
C LYS A 4 -9.12 2.30 -16.67
N GLU A 5 -10.28 1.81 -16.26
CA GLU A 5 -11.01 2.19 -15.06
C GLU A 5 -10.21 1.81 -13.82
N VAL A 6 -9.74 0.56 -13.72
CA VAL A 6 -8.90 0.08 -12.61
C VAL A 6 -7.58 0.84 -12.53
N VAL A 7 -6.91 1.03 -13.68
CA VAL A 7 -5.67 1.82 -13.74
C VAL A 7 -5.89 3.22 -13.17
N SER A 8 -6.94 3.91 -13.62
CA SER A 8 -7.24 5.28 -13.19
C SER A 8 -7.61 5.33 -11.70
N GLN A 9 -8.42 4.39 -11.22
CA GLN A 9 -8.82 4.29 -9.81
C GLN A 9 -7.60 4.13 -8.90
N VAL A 10 -6.71 3.18 -9.20
CA VAL A 10 -5.53 2.90 -8.37
C VAL A 10 -4.55 4.07 -8.40
N GLN A 11 -4.27 4.64 -9.58
CA GLN A 11 -3.39 5.81 -9.68
C GLN A 11 -3.94 7.02 -8.94
N ASN A 12 -5.24 7.28 -9.03
CA ASN A 12 -5.87 8.38 -8.31
C ASN A 12 -5.82 8.13 -6.79
N ALA A 13 -6.05 6.91 -6.33
CA ALA A 13 -5.94 6.58 -4.92
C ALA A 13 -4.51 6.75 -4.39
N ILE A 14 -3.48 6.34 -5.15
CA ILE A 14 -2.07 6.54 -4.78
C ILE A 14 -1.71 8.04 -4.73
N LYS A 15 -2.20 8.84 -5.69
CA LYS A 15 -1.90 10.29 -5.75
C LYS A 15 -2.67 11.11 -4.72
N ALA A 16 -3.90 10.72 -4.39
CA ALA A 16 -4.78 11.48 -3.51
C ALA A 16 -4.49 11.26 -2.02
N ASN A 17 -3.77 10.18 -1.67
CA ASN A 17 -3.51 9.81 -0.28
C ASN A 17 -2.01 9.84 0.01
N SER A 18 -1.63 10.40 1.17
CA SER A 18 -0.23 10.42 1.62
C SER A 18 0.31 9.02 1.88
N VAL A 19 -0.54 8.11 2.37
CA VAL A 19 -0.20 6.69 2.53
C VAL A 19 -1.30 5.85 1.89
N PHE A 20 -0.90 4.97 0.99
CA PHE A 20 -1.78 4.00 0.34
C PHE A 20 -1.26 2.58 0.64
N VAL A 21 -2.17 1.68 1.00
CA VAL A 21 -1.86 0.27 1.30
C VAL A 21 -2.86 -0.63 0.59
N ALA A 22 -2.40 -1.40 -0.38
CA ALA A 22 -3.16 -2.54 -0.88
C ALA A 22 -2.99 -3.72 0.08
N SER A 23 -4.11 -4.31 0.51
CA SER A 23 -4.18 -5.19 1.66
C SER A 23 -5.13 -6.37 1.41
N LYS A 24 -5.06 -7.38 2.28
CA LYS A 24 -6.10 -8.41 2.42
C LYS A 24 -6.43 -8.60 3.90
N THR A 25 -7.72 -8.76 4.20
CA THR A 25 -8.23 -8.72 5.58
C THR A 25 -7.61 -9.80 6.48
N TYR A 26 -7.31 -10.96 5.91
CA TYR A 26 -6.73 -12.11 6.60
C TYR A 26 -5.19 -12.12 6.64
N CYS A 27 -4.52 -11.15 6.02
CA CYS A 27 -3.06 -11.15 5.91
C CYS A 27 -2.40 -10.59 7.18
N PRO A 28 -1.56 -11.38 7.89
CA PRO A 28 -0.91 -10.92 9.12
C PRO A 28 0.09 -9.78 8.88
N TYR A 29 0.82 -9.80 7.76
CA TYR A 29 1.74 -8.73 7.40
C TYR A 29 1.03 -7.41 7.11
N CYS A 30 -0.19 -7.47 6.55
CA CYS A 30 -1.02 -6.29 6.38
C CYS A 30 -1.43 -5.70 7.73
N GLN A 31 -1.86 -6.53 8.67
CA GLN A 31 -2.25 -6.09 10.01
C GLN A 31 -1.06 -5.43 10.73
N ALA A 32 0.13 -6.00 10.64
CA ALA A 32 1.35 -5.42 11.20
C ALA A 32 1.73 -4.06 10.56
N THR A 33 1.57 -3.95 9.24
CA THR A 33 1.76 -2.68 8.51
C THR A 33 0.78 -1.61 9.00
N LEU A 34 -0.51 -1.93 9.12
CA LEU A 34 -1.51 -0.99 9.60
C LEU A 34 -1.28 -0.58 11.06
N ALA A 35 -0.91 -1.52 11.93
CA ALA A 35 -0.55 -1.23 13.32
C ALA A 35 0.67 -0.31 13.41
N THR A 36 1.63 -0.43 12.49
CA THR A 36 2.79 0.47 12.44
C THR A 36 2.38 1.91 12.15
N PHE A 37 1.47 2.12 11.19
CA PHE A 37 0.97 3.46 10.91
C PHE A 37 0.10 4.01 12.05
N ASP A 38 -0.71 3.17 12.69
CA ASP A 38 -1.52 3.54 13.86
C ASP A 38 -0.66 4.02 15.03
N GLN A 39 0.45 3.33 15.32
CA GLN A 39 1.43 3.75 16.33
C GLN A 39 2.05 5.12 16.03
N LEU A 40 2.16 5.49 14.76
CA LEU A 40 2.68 6.78 14.30
C LEU A 40 1.59 7.84 14.18
N GLY A 41 0.33 7.53 14.50
CA GLY A 41 -0.81 8.43 14.34
C GLY A 41 -1.16 8.74 12.88
N VAL A 42 -0.68 7.93 11.93
CA VAL A 42 -0.93 8.11 10.50
C VAL A 42 -2.08 7.21 10.07
N LYS A 43 -3.07 7.78 9.39
CA LYS A 43 -4.21 7.04 8.86
C LYS A 43 -4.01 6.72 7.37
N PRO A 44 -3.67 5.48 6.99
CA PRO A 44 -3.50 5.10 5.59
C PRO A 44 -4.85 4.93 4.88
N TYR A 45 -4.86 5.14 3.56
CA TYR A 45 -5.93 4.65 2.69
C TYR A 45 -5.69 3.18 2.37
N VAL A 46 -6.65 2.32 2.71
CA VAL A 46 -6.51 0.86 2.61
C VAL A 46 -7.48 0.30 1.58
N LEU A 47 -6.95 -0.39 0.56
CA LEU A 47 -7.77 -1.20 -0.36
C LEU A 47 -7.71 -2.67 0.04
N GLN A 48 -8.84 -3.21 0.49
CA GLN A 48 -8.98 -4.62 0.85
C GLN A 48 -9.30 -5.45 -0.39
N LEU A 49 -8.27 -5.92 -1.09
CA LEU A 49 -8.38 -6.57 -2.40
C LEU A 49 -9.27 -7.81 -2.38
N ASN A 50 -9.29 -8.57 -1.28
CA ASN A 50 -10.13 -9.76 -1.16
C ASN A 50 -11.62 -9.46 -0.95
N THR A 51 -12.02 -8.20 -0.87
CA THR A 51 -13.42 -7.77 -0.67
C THR A 51 -14.00 -7.03 -1.88
N LEU A 52 -13.15 -6.66 -2.84
CA LEU A 52 -13.52 -5.93 -4.05
C LEU A 52 -13.73 -6.91 -5.21
N GLN A 53 -14.73 -6.64 -6.06
CA GLN A 53 -14.98 -7.45 -7.25
C GLN A 53 -13.78 -7.39 -8.21
N GLU A 54 -13.22 -6.21 -8.39
CA GLU A 54 -12.06 -5.90 -9.21
C GLU A 54 -10.71 -6.19 -8.50
N GLY A 55 -10.73 -6.77 -7.29
CA GLY A 55 -9.55 -6.91 -6.45
C GLY A 55 -8.39 -7.70 -7.07
N SER A 56 -8.69 -8.72 -7.87
CA SER A 56 -7.67 -9.48 -8.62
C SER A 56 -7.03 -8.61 -9.71
N GLU A 57 -7.83 -7.82 -10.41
CA GLU A 57 -7.38 -6.96 -11.49
C GLU A 57 -6.55 -5.78 -10.95
N ILE A 58 -6.93 -5.23 -9.80
CA ILE A 58 -6.11 -4.26 -9.06
C ILE A 58 -4.77 -4.90 -8.67
N GLN A 59 -4.77 -6.15 -8.19
CA GLN A 59 -3.53 -6.85 -7.80
C GLN A 59 -2.60 -7.05 -9.01
N ASP A 60 -3.16 -7.41 -10.17
CA ASP A 60 -2.41 -7.53 -11.42
C ASP A 60 -1.84 -6.19 -11.86
N TYR A 61 -2.62 -5.10 -11.77
CA TYR A 61 -2.13 -3.77 -12.07
C TYR A 61 -1.01 -3.31 -11.15
N LEU A 62 -1.15 -3.53 -9.83
CA LEU A 62 -0.10 -3.21 -8.86
C LEU A 62 1.18 -3.98 -9.16
N ARG A 63 1.08 -5.24 -9.60
CA ARG A 63 2.22 -6.02 -10.06
C ARG A 63 2.84 -5.44 -11.33
N GLU A 64 2.06 -5.00 -12.31
CA GLU A 64 2.58 -4.32 -13.50
C GLU A 64 3.29 -3.01 -13.14
N LEU A 65 2.75 -2.26 -12.19
CA LEU A 65 3.27 -0.96 -11.76
C LEU A 65 4.54 -1.07 -10.92
N THR A 66 4.61 -2.06 -10.01
CA THR A 66 5.68 -2.13 -9.00
C THR A 66 6.56 -3.37 -9.08
N GLY A 67 6.19 -4.35 -9.90
CA GLY A 67 6.81 -5.68 -9.92
C GLY A 67 6.39 -6.58 -8.76
N GLN A 68 5.66 -6.08 -7.75
CA GLN A 68 5.30 -6.83 -6.55
C GLN A 68 3.94 -7.52 -6.69
N SER A 69 3.91 -8.85 -6.54
CA SER A 69 2.68 -9.65 -6.58
C SER A 69 2.04 -9.88 -5.21
N THR A 70 2.69 -9.48 -4.13
CA THR A 70 2.28 -9.76 -2.74
C THR A 70 1.62 -8.54 -2.08
N VAL A 71 0.78 -8.82 -1.09
CA VAL A 71 0.29 -7.81 -0.13
C VAL A 71 1.06 -7.94 1.20
N PRO A 72 1.24 -6.85 1.97
CA PRO A 72 0.84 -5.48 1.64
C PRO A 72 1.70 -4.89 0.51
N ASN A 73 1.11 -4.04 -0.32
CA ASN A 73 1.83 -3.24 -1.32
C ASN A 73 1.62 -1.76 -0.95
N ILE A 74 2.70 -1.09 -0.56
CA ILE A 74 2.68 0.17 0.20
C ILE A 74 3.23 1.30 -0.67
N PHE A 75 2.53 2.43 -0.66
CA PHE A 75 3.00 3.68 -1.24
C PHE A 75 2.95 4.80 -0.20
N ILE A 76 3.96 5.67 -0.20
CA ILE A 76 4.02 6.89 0.62
C ILE A 76 4.31 8.07 -0.31
N ASN A 77 3.46 9.09 -0.28
CA ASN A 77 3.54 10.28 -1.13
C ASN A 77 3.70 9.96 -2.63
N GLY A 78 3.05 8.89 -3.09
CA GLY A 78 3.13 8.41 -4.47
C GLY A 78 4.36 7.56 -4.81
N GLU A 79 5.31 7.41 -3.89
CA GLU A 79 6.49 6.55 -4.05
C GLU A 79 6.20 5.13 -3.55
N HIS A 80 6.58 4.12 -4.32
CA HIS A 80 6.42 2.72 -3.93
C HIS A 80 7.48 2.32 -2.90
N ILE A 81 7.02 1.80 -1.76
CA ILE A 81 7.87 1.41 -0.63
C ILE A 81 8.15 -0.10 -0.63
N GLY A 82 7.21 -0.92 -1.09
CA GLY A 82 7.30 -2.38 -1.05
C GLY A 82 6.29 -2.99 -0.07
N GLY A 83 6.74 -4.00 0.68
CA GLY A 83 5.93 -4.74 1.64
C GLY A 83 6.18 -4.37 3.10
N ASN A 84 5.70 -5.23 4.00
CA ASN A 84 5.85 -4.99 5.44
C ASN A 84 7.32 -4.99 5.86
N SER A 85 8.16 -5.85 5.28
CA SER A 85 9.60 -5.91 5.61
C SER A 85 10.30 -4.60 5.29
N ASP A 86 10.06 -4.04 4.10
CA ASP A 86 10.63 -2.77 3.66
C ASP A 86 10.18 -1.62 4.58
N LEU A 87 8.91 -1.60 4.98
CA LEU A 87 8.40 -0.64 5.95
C LEU A 87 9.10 -0.75 7.31
N GLN A 88 9.26 -1.97 7.84
CA GLN A 88 9.94 -2.17 9.12
C GLN A 88 11.41 -1.79 9.05
N GLU A 89 12.08 -2.04 7.92
CA GLU A 89 13.45 -1.60 7.69
C GLU A 89 13.54 -0.06 7.74
N LEU A 90 12.67 0.64 7.02
CA LEU A 90 12.62 2.11 7.05
C LEU A 90 12.32 2.66 8.45
N LYS A 91 11.48 1.97 9.22
CA LYS A 91 11.22 2.30 10.63
C LYS A 91 12.48 2.13 11.48
N SER A 92 13.18 1.00 11.34
CA SER A 92 14.40 0.71 12.10
C SER A 92 15.57 1.65 11.79
N LEU A 93 15.56 2.27 10.61
CA LEU A 93 16.57 3.22 10.16
C LEU A 93 16.20 4.69 10.48
N ASP A 94 15.11 4.95 11.22
CA ASP A 94 14.58 6.29 11.49
C ASP A 94 14.32 7.11 10.21
N LYS A 95 14.00 6.42 9.10
CA LYS A 95 13.70 7.03 7.80
C LYS A 95 12.21 7.15 7.55
N LEU A 96 11.40 6.29 8.18
CA LEU A 96 9.95 6.26 7.98
C LEU A 96 9.27 7.57 8.37
N GLU A 97 9.60 8.13 9.54
CA GLU A 97 9.01 9.40 10.00
C GLU A 97 9.36 10.56 9.05
N LYS A 98 10.60 10.60 8.54
CA LYS A 98 11.04 11.61 7.56
C LYS A 98 10.24 11.51 6.25
N LEU A 99 9.97 10.30 5.77
CA LEU A 99 9.14 10.09 4.58
C LEU A 99 7.68 10.51 4.81
N LEU A 100 7.17 10.29 6.02
CA LEU A 100 5.84 10.70 6.44
C LEU A 100 5.74 12.21 6.77
N LYS A 101 6.89 12.91 6.80
CA LYS A 101 7.01 14.32 7.18
C LYS A 101 6.48 14.60 8.60
N LEU A 102 6.74 13.65 9.50
CA LEU A 102 6.49 13.76 10.94
C LEU A 102 7.66 14.45 11.66
#